data_AF-A0A2R7KJH4-F1
#
_entry.id   AF-A0A2R7KJH4-F1
#
_cell.length_a   1.000
_cell.length_b   1.000
_cell.length_c   1.000
_cell.angle_alpha   90.00
_cell.angle_beta   90.00
_cell.angle_gamma   90.00
#
_symmetry.space_group_name_H-M   'P 1'
#
loop_
_entity.id
_entity.type
_entity.pdbx_description
1 polymer ?
#
loop_
_entity_poly.entity_id
_entity_poly.type
_entity_poly.pdbx_seq_one_letter_code
_entity_poly.pdbx_strand_id
1 'polypeptide(L)'
;MNLCFTEYINGKPTFFKEKILCGFLKEEQTRHFKPKFHTIRRKRSDINSSAKEWSVGETIQFCTSLESGGELPFGLETRCILIQEISIVWKDKKIPDIVIDGLNLTIAEIQELAINDGFEALEDFLSYFASDFNGILIHWTTFKY
;
A
#
# COMPACT_ATOMS: atom_id res chain seq x y z
N MET A 1 -7.94 -10.14 -9.53
CA MET A 1 -8.44 -8.77 -9.31
C MET A 1 -7.34 -7.74 -9.58
N ASN A 2 -7.65 -6.62 -10.23
CA ASN A 2 -6.67 -5.56 -10.51
C ASN A 2 -6.33 -4.80 -9.23
N LEU A 3 -5.03 -4.54 -9.02
CA LEU A 3 -4.51 -3.69 -7.97
C LEU A 3 -3.63 -2.60 -8.60
N CYS A 4 -4.24 -1.43 -8.75
CA CYS A 4 -3.64 -0.32 -9.46
C CYS A 4 -2.87 0.62 -8.53
N PHE A 5 -1.83 1.24 -9.08
CA PHE A 5 -0.94 2.20 -8.41
C PHE A 5 -0.78 3.46 -9.24
N THR A 6 -0.84 4.62 -8.59
CA THR A 6 -0.57 5.91 -9.24
C THR A 6 0.92 6.12 -9.46
N GLU A 7 1.29 6.79 -10.55
CA GLU A 7 2.67 7.21 -10.83
C GLU A 7 3.08 8.42 -10.01
N TYR A 8 2.10 9.23 -9.57
CA TYR A 8 2.34 10.47 -8.83
C TYR A 8 1.42 10.62 -7.61
N ILE A 9 1.97 11.17 -6.53
CA ILE A 9 1.23 11.65 -5.35
C ILE A 9 1.77 13.05 -5.05
N ASN A 10 0.87 14.05 -4.95
CA ASN A 10 1.23 15.44 -4.66
C ASN A 10 2.36 15.99 -5.54
N GLY A 11 2.35 15.63 -6.83
CA GLY A 11 3.36 16.05 -7.82
C GLY A 11 4.72 15.35 -7.71
N LYS A 12 4.88 14.39 -6.78
CA LYS A 12 6.10 13.57 -6.65
C LYS A 12 5.91 12.19 -7.27
N PRO A 13 6.91 11.64 -7.98
CA PRO A 13 6.84 10.28 -8.51
C PRO A 13 6.85 9.25 -7.38
N THR A 14 6.05 8.19 -7.51
CA THR A 14 5.92 7.14 -6.48
C THR A 14 6.90 5.99 -6.65
N PHE A 15 7.25 5.66 -7.89
CA PHE A 15 8.01 4.47 -8.28
C PHE A 15 7.44 3.15 -7.71
N PHE A 16 6.12 3.08 -7.50
CA PHE A 16 5.50 1.90 -6.88
C PHE A 16 5.68 0.64 -7.72
N LYS A 17 5.62 0.74 -9.05
CA LYS A 17 5.87 -0.39 -9.95
C LYS A 17 7.29 -0.93 -9.73
N GLU A 18 8.29 -0.07 -9.74
CA GLU A 18 9.70 -0.42 -9.57
C GLU A 18 9.96 -1.03 -8.18
N LYS A 19 9.36 -0.46 -7.12
CA LYS A 19 9.46 -0.97 -5.74
C LYS A 19 8.78 -2.32 -5.56
N ILE A 20 7.67 -2.57 -6.25
CA ILE A 20 7.03 -3.89 -6.28
C ILE A 20 7.97 -4.87 -6.99
N LEU A 21 8.39 -4.56 -8.22
CA LEU A 21 9.29 -5.42 -9.01
C LEU A 21 10.60 -5.71 -8.28
N CYS A 22 11.17 -4.75 -7.54
CA CYS A 22 12.34 -4.93 -6.68
C CYS A 22 12.16 -6.10 -5.70
N GLY A 23 10.97 -6.25 -5.11
CA GLY A 23 10.66 -7.33 -4.18
C GLY A 23 10.63 -8.72 -4.82
N PHE A 24 10.37 -8.79 -6.13
CA PHE A 24 10.25 -10.05 -6.88
C PHE A 24 11.51 -10.41 -7.66
N LEU A 25 12.08 -9.46 -8.40
CA LEU A 25 13.07 -9.74 -9.45
C LEU A 25 14.52 -9.63 -8.97
N LYS A 26 14.80 -8.92 -7.85
CA LYS A 26 16.16 -8.70 -7.30
C LYS A 26 17.20 -8.26 -8.36
N GLU A 27 16.76 -7.66 -9.46
CA GLU A 27 17.60 -7.23 -10.57
C GLU A 27 18.42 -5.99 -10.18
N GLU A 28 19.60 -5.83 -10.78
CA GLU A 28 20.50 -4.71 -10.47
C GLU A 28 19.82 -3.34 -10.62
N GLN A 29 18.98 -3.18 -11.63
CA GLN A 29 18.27 -1.94 -11.92
C GLN A 29 17.30 -1.53 -10.80
N THR A 30 16.86 -2.49 -9.98
CA THR A 30 15.92 -2.25 -8.88
C THR A 30 16.59 -2.19 -7.50
N ARG A 31 17.88 -2.53 -7.40
CA ARG A 31 18.61 -2.65 -6.12
C ARG A 31 18.65 -1.38 -5.27
N HIS A 32 18.45 -0.21 -5.89
CA HIS A 32 18.43 1.07 -5.18
C HIS A 32 17.08 1.39 -4.54
N PHE A 33 16.02 0.65 -4.88
CA PHE A 33 14.70 0.81 -4.28
C PHE A 33 14.56 -0.02 -3.03
N LYS A 34 13.79 0.51 -2.07
CA LYS A 34 13.26 -0.30 -0.97
C LYS A 34 12.01 -1.04 -1.46
N PRO A 35 11.90 -2.34 -1.22
CA PRO A 35 10.79 -3.13 -1.75
C PRO A 35 9.47 -2.76 -1.07
N LYS A 36 8.39 -2.78 -1.86
CA LYS A 36 7.01 -2.61 -1.37
C LYS A 36 6.42 -3.99 -1.08
N PHE A 37 5.96 -4.21 0.16
CA PHE A 37 5.53 -5.53 0.63
C PHE A 37 4.02 -5.74 0.64
N HIS A 38 3.29 -4.64 0.73
CA HIS A 38 1.85 -4.62 0.81
C HIS A 38 1.35 -3.27 0.33
N THR A 39 0.05 -3.08 0.32
CA THR A 39 -0.48 -1.73 0.23
C THR A 39 -1.74 -1.49 1.04
N ILE A 40 -1.86 -0.26 1.56
CA ILE A 40 -3.04 0.19 2.30
C ILE A 40 -4.15 0.58 1.30
N ARG A 41 -5.36 0.05 1.52
CA ARG A 41 -6.55 0.34 0.72
C ARG A 41 -7.78 0.47 1.61
N ARG A 42 -8.74 1.30 1.18
CA ARG A 42 -10.09 1.28 1.75
C ARG A 42 -10.74 -0.07 1.46
N LYS A 43 -11.68 -0.50 2.31
CA LYS A 43 -12.55 -1.62 1.98
C LYS A 43 -13.44 -1.20 0.80
N ARG A 44 -13.69 -2.10 -0.14
CA ARG A 44 -14.44 -1.76 -1.36
C ARG A 44 -15.91 -1.48 -1.06
N SER A 45 -16.43 -2.13 -0.03
CA SER A 45 -17.77 -1.95 0.53
C SER A 45 -18.00 -0.54 1.08
N ASP A 46 -16.96 0.17 1.52
CA ASP A 46 -17.05 1.58 1.95
C ASP A 46 -17.38 2.52 0.79
N ILE A 47 -17.10 2.10 -0.46
CA ILE A 47 -17.38 2.87 -1.68
C ILE A 47 -18.65 2.37 -2.34
N ASN A 48 -18.79 1.05 -2.47
CA ASN A 48 -19.94 0.38 -3.04
C ASN A 48 -20.23 -0.90 -2.24
N SER A 49 -21.35 -0.91 -1.50
CA SER A 49 -21.74 -2.01 -0.60
C SER A 49 -21.87 -3.38 -1.27
N SER A 50 -22.01 -3.44 -2.60
CA SER A 50 -22.07 -4.68 -3.38
C SER A 50 -20.72 -5.14 -3.95
N ALA A 51 -19.66 -4.34 -3.78
CA ALA A 51 -18.35 -4.65 -4.33
C ALA A 51 -17.70 -5.84 -3.62
N LYS A 52 -17.15 -6.77 -4.41
CA LYS A 52 -16.35 -7.89 -3.90
C LYS A 52 -15.11 -7.36 -3.19
N GLU A 53 -14.94 -7.75 -1.94
CA GLU A 53 -13.74 -7.45 -1.14
C GLU A 53 -12.52 -8.29 -1.57
N TRP A 54 -11.35 -7.82 -1.17
CA TRP A 54 -10.14 -8.63 -1.24
C TRP A 54 -10.23 -9.83 -0.30
N SER A 55 -9.70 -10.96 -0.73
CA SER A 55 -9.60 -12.17 0.09
C SER A 55 -8.25 -12.84 -0.10
N VAL A 56 -7.77 -13.53 0.93
CA VAL A 56 -6.56 -14.35 0.84
C VAL A 56 -6.73 -15.39 -0.27
N GLY A 57 -5.68 -15.58 -1.07
CA GLY A 57 -5.64 -16.47 -2.22
C GLY A 57 -6.10 -15.83 -3.54
N GLU A 58 -6.74 -14.65 -3.52
CA GLU A 58 -7.14 -13.93 -4.73
C GLU A 58 -5.92 -13.55 -5.58
N THR A 59 -5.99 -13.81 -6.89
CA THR A 59 -4.95 -13.38 -7.84
C THR A 59 -4.88 -11.86 -7.89
N ILE A 60 -3.68 -11.31 -7.78
CA ILE A 60 -3.39 -9.89 -7.95
C ILE A 60 -2.79 -9.68 -9.33
N GLN A 61 -3.51 -8.92 -10.16
CA GLN A 61 -2.95 -8.34 -11.38
C GLN A 61 -2.49 -6.93 -11.05
N PHE A 62 -1.17 -6.71 -11.03
CA PHE A 62 -0.66 -5.38 -10.78
C PHE A 62 -0.76 -4.49 -12.02
N CYS A 63 -1.20 -3.25 -11.81
CA CYS A 63 -1.36 -2.26 -12.87
C CYS A 63 -0.88 -0.87 -12.41
N THR A 64 -0.53 -0.04 -13.39
CA THR A 64 -0.37 1.40 -13.21
C THR A 64 -1.65 2.10 -13.62
N SER A 65 -2.15 3.03 -12.80
CA SER A 65 -3.23 3.94 -13.17
C SER A 65 -2.67 5.07 -14.02
N LEU A 66 -3.19 5.22 -15.24
CA LEU A 66 -2.83 6.27 -16.18
C LEU A 66 -3.62 7.53 -15.88
N GLU A 67 -3.05 8.72 -16.12
CA GLU A 67 -3.75 10.00 -16.00
C GLU A 67 -5.00 10.08 -16.90
N SER A 68 -4.99 9.36 -18.03
CA SER A 68 -6.13 9.23 -18.94
C SER A 68 -7.29 8.40 -18.37
N GLY A 69 -7.16 7.86 -17.15
CA GLY A 69 -8.15 7.00 -16.51
C GLY A 69 -8.05 5.52 -16.89
N GLY A 70 -7.05 5.15 -17.70
CA GLY A 70 -6.77 3.76 -18.06
C GLY A 70 -5.95 3.00 -17.00
N GLU A 71 -5.92 1.67 -17.12
CA GLU A 71 -5.07 0.80 -16.30
C GLU A 71 -4.09 0.06 -17.23
N LEU A 72 -2.80 0.11 -16.93
CA LEU A 72 -1.77 -0.59 -17.68
C LEU A 72 -1.15 -1.70 -16.82
N PRO A 73 -1.44 -2.98 -17.08
CA PRO A 73 -0.79 -4.09 -16.40
C PRO A 73 0.70 -4.12 -16.69
N PHE A 74 1.52 -4.48 -15.70
CA PHE A 74 2.97 -4.62 -15.89
C PHE A 74 3.48 -6.07 -15.81
N GLY A 75 2.62 -7.03 -16.15
CA GLY A 75 2.99 -8.43 -16.42
C GLY A 75 3.35 -9.29 -15.21
N LEU A 76 3.41 -8.73 -14.01
CA LEU A 76 3.59 -9.48 -12.78
C LEU A 76 2.24 -9.91 -12.20
N GLU A 77 2.06 -11.21 -12.04
CA GLU A 77 0.93 -11.81 -11.33
C GLU A 77 1.40 -12.45 -10.03
N THR A 78 0.66 -12.22 -8.95
CA THR A 78 0.88 -12.86 -7.66
C THR A 78 -0.45 -13.15 -6.97
N ARG A 79 -0.44 -13.55 -5.70
CA ARG A 79 -1.65 -13.74 -4.89
C ARG A 79 -1.64 -12.85 -3.67
N CYS A 80 -2.83 -12.49 -3.21
CA CYS A 80 -3.03 -11.93 -1.88
C CYS A 80 -2.68 -13.00 -0.85
N ILE A 81 -1.58 -12.85 -0.13
CA ILE A 81 -1.09 -13.83 0.85
C ILE A 81 -1.71 -13.58 2.22
N LEU A 82 -1.90 -12.31 2.59
CA LEU A 82 -2.37 -11.89 3.91
C LEU A 82 -3.17 -10.59 3.79
N ILE A 83 -4.14 -10.42 4.68
CA ILE A 83 -4.86 -9.16 4.90
C ILE A 83 -4.74 -8.81 6.39
N GLN A 84 -4.45 -7.54 6.69
CA GLN A 84 -4.51 -6.98 8.05
C GLN A 84 -5.46 -5.79 8.06
N GLU A 85 -6.15 -5.56 9.17
CA GLU A 85 -6.98 -4.36 9.36
C GLU A 85 -6.11 -3.20 9.85
N ILE A 86 -6.35 -2.00 9.34
CA ILE A 86 -5.65 -0.78 9.78
C ILE A 86 -6.64 0.32 10.15
N SER A 87 -6.34 1.03 11.23
CA SER A 87 -6.92 2.32 11.55
C SER A 87 -5.84 3.38 11.79
N ILE A 88 -6.10 4.60 11.34
CA ILE A 88 -5.26 5.78 11.51
C ILE A 88 -6.14 6.86 12.14
N VAL A 89 -5.74 7.39 13.30
CA VAL A 89 -6.53 8.38 14.06
C VAL A 89 -5.65 9.54 14.53
N TRP A 90 -5.95 10.76 14.09
CA TRP A 90 -5.08 11.92 14.30
C TRP A 90 -5.20 12.58 15.67
N LYS A 91 -6.40 12.70 16.25
CA LYS A 91 -6.64 13.32 17.58
C LYS A 91 -5.80 14.61 17.85
N ASP A 92 -5.70 15.49 16.86
CA ASP A 92 -4.89 16.72 16.88
C ASP A 92 -3.38 16.54 17.15
N LYS A 93 -2.82 15.36 16.87
CA LYS A 93 -1.40 15.04 16.99
C LYS A 93 -0.63 15.35 15.70
N LYS A 94 0.70 15.44 15.79
CA LYS A 94 1.59 15.49 14.61
C LYS A 94 1.81 14.13 13.95
N ILE A 95 1.69 13.06 14.73
CA ILE A 95 1.78 11.67 14.27
C ILE A 95 0.51 10.99 14.78
N PRO A 96 -0.31 10.38 13.91
CA PRO A 96 -1.55 9.71 14.30
C PRO A 96 -1.26 8.44 15.09
N ASP A 97 -2.24 8.01 15.88
CA ASP A 97 -2.26 6.64 16.40
C ASP A 97 -2.56 5.71 15.22
N ILE A 98 -1.65 4.77 14.93
CA ILE A 98 -1.84 3.75 13.89
C ILE A 98 -1.97 2.38 14.56
N VAL A 99 -3.07 1.70 14.28
CA VAL A 99 -3.37 0.38 14.82
C VAL A 99 -3.48 -0.62 13.68
N ILE A 100 -2.76 -1.74 13.76
CA ILE A 100 -2.87 -2.85 12.83
C ILE A 100 -3.31 -4.11 13.58
N ASP A 101 -4.38 -4.76 13.12
CA ASP A 101 -4.99 -5.94 13.78
C ASP A 101 -5.24 -5.73 15.30
N GLY A 102 -5.55 -4.50 15.71
CA GLY A 102 -5.77 -4.15 17.12
C GLY A 102 -4.50 -3.81 17.92
N LEU A 103 -3.31 -3.92 17.33
CA LEU A 103 -2.03 -3.58 17.95
C LEU A 103 -1.60 -2.15 17.57
N ASN A 104 -1.27 -1.33 18.58
CA ASN A 104 -0.77 0.02 18.35
C ASN A 104 0.70 -0.04 17.92
N LEU A 105 1.02 0.61 16.80
CA LEU A 105 2.38 0.70 16.30
C LEU A 105 3.17 1.78 17.05
N THR A 106 4.46 1.48 17.26
CA THR A 106 5.47 2.46 17.67
C THR A 106 5.83 3.38 16.50
N ILE A 107 6.50 4.51 16.79
CA ILE A 107 6.95 5.45 15.74
C ILE A 107 7.90 4.76 14.74
N ALA A 108 8.75 3.84 15.21
CA ALA A 108 9.66 3.09 14.34
C ALA A 108 8.89 2.16 13.38
N GLU A 109 7.86 1.46 13.89
CA GLU A 109 7.01 0.59 13.07
C GLU A 109 6.14 1.41 12.09
N ILE A 110 5.70 2.61 12.46
CA ILE A 110 5.00 3.53 11.55
C ILE A 110 5.92 3.95 10.40
N GLN A 111 7.19 4.24 10.69
CA GLN A 111 8.17 4.55 9.65
C GLN A 111 8.41 3.34 8.74
N GLU A 112 8.54 2.13 9.30
CA GLU A 112 8.65 0.90 8.52
C GLU A 112 7.40 0.65 7.66
N LEU A 113 6.20 0.87 8.21
CA LEU A 113 4.93 0.76 7.50
C LEU A 113 4.90 1.68 6.27
N ALA A 114 5.33 2.95 6.42
CA ALA A 114 5.38 3.92 5.33
C ALA A 114 6.30 3.44 4.19
N ILE A 115 7.51 2.97 4.54
CA ILE A 115 8.47 2.44 3.57
C ILE A 115 7.93 1.18 2.87
N ASN A 116 7.33 0.26 3.62
CA ASN A 116 6.79 -1.00 3.10
C ASN A 116 5.50 -0.80 2.28
N ASP A 117 4.76 0.30 2.51
CA ASP A 117 3.71 0.82 1.61
C ASP A 117 4.31 1.68 0.48
N GLY A 118 5.63 1.70 0.32
CA GLY A 118 6.32 2.25 -0.84
C GLY A 118 6.58 3.76 -0.80
N PHE A 119 6.32 4.45 0.30
CA PHE A 119 6.69 5.85 0.45
C PHE A 119 8.21 5.97 0.69
N GLU A 120 8.83 7.07 0.25
CA GLU A 120 10.25 7.33 0.51
C GLU A 120 10.49 7.88 1.92
N ALA A 121 9.51 8.62 2.45
CA ALA A 121 9.60 9.34 3.71
C ALA A 121 8.28 9.23 4.50
N LEU A 122 8.40 9.28 5.82
CA LEU A 122 7.24 9.22 6.72
C LEU A 122 6.33 10.43 6.51
N GLU A 123 6.90 11.60 6.24
CA GLU A 123 6.16 12.85 6.02
C GLU A 123 5.25 12.76 4.79
N ASP A 124 5.71 12.11 3.71
CA ASP A 124 4.90 11.91 2.51
C ASP A 124 3.73 10.94 2.76
N PHE A 125 3.97 9.90 3.56
CA PHE A 125 2.92 8.98 4.01
C PHE A 125 1.87 9.69 4.88
N LEU A 126 2.32 10.46 5.86
CA LEU A 126 1.44 11.24 6.74
C LEU A 126 0.67 12.31 5.98
N SER A 127 1.29 12.95 4.99
CA SER A 127 0.60 13.89 4.10
C SER A 127 -0.45 13.22 3.22
N TYR A 128 -0.22 11.98 2.78
CA TYR A 128 -1.19 11.23 2.00
C TYR A 128 -2.38 10.77 2.87
N PHE A 129 -2.11 10.34 4.10
CA PHE A 129 -3.11 9.97 5.10
C PHE A 129 -3.39 11.11 6.10
N ALA A 130 -3.57 12.34 5.61
CA ALA A 130 -3.73 13.54 6.44
C ALA A 130 -5.07 13.66 7.20
N SER A 131 -5.91 12.62 7.15
CA SER A 131 -7.18 12.52 7.88
C SER A 131 -7.33 11.12 8.46
N ASP A 132 -8.26 10.95 9.40
CA ASP A 132 -8.62 9.64 9.92
C ASP A 132 -8.96 8.67 8.77
N PHE A 133 -8.51 7.43 8.92
CA PHE A 133 -8.62 6.40 7.89
C PHE A 133 -8.87 5.04 8.51
N ASN A 134 -9.75 4.26 7.89
CA ASN A 134 -9.93 2.84 8.17
C ASN A 134 -9.83 2.07 6.86
N GLY A 135 -9.22 0.89 6.92
CA GLY A 135 -9.05 0.06 5.73
C GLY A 135 -8.34 -1.24 6.03
N ILE A 136 -7.64 -1.72 5.02
CA ILE A 136 -6.90 -2.97 5.05
C ILE A 136 -5.53 -2.81 4.42
N LEU A 137 -4.57 -3.61 4.87
CA LEU A 137 -3.36 -3.90 4.13
C LEU A 137 -3.60 -5.14 3.27
N ILE A 138 -3.21 -5.09 2.01
CA ILE A 138 -3.23 -6.23 1.09
C ILE A 138 -1.80 -6.64 0.85
N HIS A 139 -1.42 -7.83 1.32
CA HIS A 139 -0.04 -8.32 1.23
C HIS A 139 0.11 -9.31 0.08
N TRP A 140 1.22 -9.19 -0.66
CA TRP A 140 1.73 -10.22 -1.57
C TRP A 140 3.02 -10.86 -1.02
N THR A 141 3.28 -10.65 0.27
CA THR A 141 4.38 -11.21 1.04
C THR A 141 3.83 -11.81 2.35
N THR A 142 4.65 -12.56 3.09
CA THR A 142 4.30 -13.09 4.40
C THR A 142 4.63 -12.15 5.56
N PHE A 143 5.11 -10.92 5.28
CA PHE A 143 5.41 -9.93 6.31
C PHE A 143 4.13 -9.51 7.05
N LYS A 144 4.22 -9.36 8.37
CA LYS A 144 3.12 -8.98 9.25
C LYS A 144 3.62 -7.97 10.30
N TYR A 145 2.80 -6.96 10.59
CA TYR A 145 2.95 -6.06 11.74
C TYR A 145 2.24 -6.63 12.97
#